data_AF-A0A370TPE1-F1
#
_entry.id   AF-A0A370TPE1-F1
#
_cell.length_a   1.000
_cell.length_b   1.000
_cell.length_c   1.000
_cell.angle_alpha   90.00
_cell.angle_beta   90.00
_cell.angle_gamma   90.00
#
_symmetry.space_group_name_H-M   'P 1'
#
loop_
_entity.id
_entity.type
_entity.pdbx_description
1 polymer ?
#
loop_
_entity_poly.entity_id
_entity_poly.type
_entity_poly.pdbx_seq_one_letter_code
_entity_poly.pdbx_strand_id
1 'polypeptide(L)'
;MTELETNTLYIALSARNDEGDYHWALLLPFSPTKYGYYDATNSAAVGGRWTSQILEEFLPVTSHNLVSIYRVGSISAVEGARNKVEEICRTVQANGEPSLRTGKNFNCKVWVQDVLFKLDGMDVLKLKKSLDDIEIEIFRYADSVEDEVLAGKRPALVINDTLASKY
;
A
#
# COMPACT_ATOMS: atom_id res chain seq x y z
N MET A 1 5.71 -17.44 -9.47
CA MET A 1 5.37 -16.09 -8.96
C MET A 1 3.86 -16.06 -8.80
N THR A 2 3.36 -15.73 -7.62
CA THR A 2 1.93 -15.48 -7.44
C THR A 2 1.63 -14.14 -8.12
N GLU A 3 0.92 -14.19 -9.23
CA GLU A 3 0.63 -13.01 -10.06
C GLU A 3 -0.34 -12.07 -9.33
N LEU A 4 -0.12 -10.77 -9.44
CA LEU A 4 -1.00 -9.77 -8.85
C LEU A 4 -2.28 -9.65 -9.69
N GLU A 5 -3.42 -9.86 -9.07
CA GLU A 5 -4.73 -9.75 -9.73
C GLU A 5 -4.99 -8.31 -10.19
N THR A 6 -5.41 -8.14 -11.45
CA THR A 6 -5.91 -6.85 -11.94
C THR A 6 -7.16 -6.40 -11.16
N ASN A 7 -7.38 -5.09 -11.08
CA ASN A 7 -8.51 -4.52 -10.32
C ASN A 7 -8.52 -4.90 -8.83
N THR A 8 -7.34 -5.20 -8.28
CA THR A 8 -7.20 -5.49 -6.86
C THR A 8 -6.20 -4.52 -6.27
N LEU A 9 -6.59 -3.91 -5.15
CA LEU A 9 -5.73 -2.99 -4.42
C LEU A 9 -4.88 -3.77 -3.44
N TYR A 10 -3.58 -3.46 -3.43
CA TYR A 10 -2.60 -4.04 -2.51
C TYR A 10 -1.91 -2.93 -1.72
N ILE A 11 -1.44 -3.26 -0.52
CA ILE A 11 -0.42 -2.48 0.20
C ILE A 11 0.94 -3.11 -0.12
N ALA A 12 1.91 -2.29 -0.51
CA ALA A 12 3.30 -2.68 -0.67
C ALA A 12 4.12 -2.12 0.50
N LEU A 13 4.91 -2.99 1.15
CA LEU A 13 5.86 -2.59 2.19
C LEU A 13 7.28 -2.73 1.69
N SER A 14 8.00 -1.62 1.71
CA SER A 14 9.43 -1.58 1.43
C SER A 14 10.21 -1.25 2.69
N ALA A 15 11.21 -2.07 3.03
CA ALA A 15 12.10 -1.84 4.16
C ALA A 15 12.82 -0.49 4.05
N ARG A 16 13.01 0.14 5.19
CA ARG A 16 13.85 1.34 5.37
C ARG A 16 15.16 0.96 6.04
N ASN A 17 15.95 1.96 6.39
CA ASN A 17 17.26 1.75 7.01
C ASN A 17 17.17 1.20 8.44
N ASP A 18 16.02 1.34 9.09
CA ASP A 18 15.76 0.85 10.44
C ASP A 18 14.87 -0.41 10.36
N GLU A 19 15.27 -1.46 11.08
CA GLU A 19 14.53 -2.72 11.17
C GLU A 19 13.10 -2.47 11.70
N GLY A 20 12.10 -3.05 11.02
CA GLY A 20 10.69 -2.84 11.35
C GLY A 20 10.13 -1.45 10.99
N ASP A 21 10.90 -0.57 10.34
CA ASP A 21 10.36 0.63 9.69
C ASP A 21 10.14 0.38 8.20
N TYR A 22 8.89 0.52 7.77
CA TYR A 22 8.49 0.28 6.38
C TYR A 22 7.98 1.55 5.74
N HIS A 23 8.36 1.76 4.48
CA HIS A 23 7.61 2.64 3.60
C HIS A 23 6.35 1.92 3.10
N TRP A 24 5.22 2.58 3.27
CA TRP A 24 3.90 2.09 2.87
C TRP A 24 3.46 2.76 1.57
N ALA A 25 3.02 1.94 0.62
CA ALA A 25 2.44 2.40 -0.64
C ALA A 25 1.24 1.54 -1.03
N LEU A 26 0.42 2.05 -1.94
CA LEU A 26 -0.65 1.33 -2.60
C LEU A 26 -0.22 0.91 -4.00
N LEU A 27 -0.61 -0.31 -4.38
CA LEU A 27 -0.37 -0.87 -5.70
C LEU A 27 -1.69 -1.33 -6.32
N LEU A 28 -1.95 -0.89 -7.55
CA LEU A 28 -3.14 -1.25 -8.31
C LEU A 28 -2.72 -1.78 -9.71
N PRO A 29 -2.72 -3.10 -9.92
CA PRO A 29 -2.44 -3.69 -11.23
C PRO A 29 -3.57 -3.39 -12.23
N PHE A 30 -3.20 -2.84 -13.38
CA PHE A 30 -4.08 -2.60 -14.53
C PHE A 30 -4.00 -3.72 -15.56
N SER A 31 -2.79 -4.27 -15.73
CA SER A 31 -2.46 -5.42 -16.58
C SER A 31 -1.24 -6.13 -15.98
N PRO A 32 -0.80 -7.28 -16.52
CA PRO A 32 0.41 -7.96 -16.05
C PRO A 32 1.67 -7.10 -16.07
N THR A 33 1.69 -6.01 -16.84
CA THR A 33 2.85 -5.13 -17.00
C THR A 33 2.59 -3.67 -16.62
N LYS A 34 1.35 -3.29 -16.30
CA LYS A 34 0.98 -1.91 -15.95
C LYS A 34 0.35 -1.85 -14.58
N TYR A 35 0.86 -0.93 -13.76
CA TYR A 35 0.47 -0.77 -12.37
C TYR A 35 0.38 0.73 -12.05
N GLY A 36 -0.56 1.09 -11.18
CA GLY A 36 -0.53 2.35 -10.45
C GLY A 36 0.17 2.13 -9.11
N TYR A 37 1.20 2.92 -8.84
CA TYR A 37 1.87 2.98 -7.55
C TYR A 37 1.60 4.33 -6.91
N TYR A 38 1.04 4.32 -5.70
CA TYR A 38 0.61 5.53 -4.99
C TYR A 38 1.19 5.53 -3.58
N ASP A 39 1.93 6.58 -3.24
CA ASP A 39 2.54 6.72 -1.93
C ASP A 39 2.53 8.16 -1.45
N ALA A 40 2.85 8.34 -0.17
CA ALA A 40 3.27 9.63 0.35
C ALA A 40 4.75 9.55 0.70
N THR A 41 5.54 10.50 0.21
CA THR A 41 6.98 10.54 0.35
C THR A 41 7.46 11.93 0.70
N ASN A 42 8.54 12.01 1.47
CA ASN A 42 9.29 13.22 1.76
C ASN A 42 10.76 13.08 1.34
N SER A 43 11.02 12.30 0.29
CA SER A 43 12.37 12.09 -0.21
C SER A 43 13.07 13.40 -0.60
N ALA A 44 14.40 13.37 -0.65
CA ALA A 44 15.18 14.52 -1.13
C ALA A 44 14.79 14.93 -2.56
N ALA A 45 14.37 13.97 -3.40
CA ALA A 45 13.92 14.21 -4.77
C ALA A 45 12.68 15.11 -4.85
N VAL A 46 11.84 15.11 -3.80
CA VAL A 46 10.66 15.99 -3.67
C VAL A 46 10.91 17.18 -2.73
N GLY A 47 12.19 17.49 -2.45
CA GLY A 47 12.58 18.65 -1.64
C GLY A 47 12.38 18.46 -0.13
N GLY A 48 12.28 17.22 0.36
CA GLY A 48 12.20 16.91 1.78
C GLY A 48 10.83 17.20 2.42
N ARG A 49 9.88 17.72 1.64
CA ARG A 49 8.50 17.98 2.09
C ARG A 49 7.62 16.81 1.73
N TRP A 50 6.69 16.47 2.61
CA TRP A 50 5.70 15.45 2.31
C TRP A 50 4.86 15.85 1.10
N THR A 51 4.71 14.91 0.17
CA THR A 51 3.80 14.99 -0.96
C THR A 51 3.30 13.59 -1.31
N SER A 52 2.14 13.50 -1.94
CA SER A 52 1.71 12.27 -2.60
C SER A 52 2.46 12.12 -3.92
N GLN A 53 2.92 10.92 -4.24
CA GLN A 53 3.50 10.56 -5.51
C GLN A 53 2.64 9.48 -6.17
N ILE A 54 2.46 9.62 -7.49
CA ILE A 54 1.67 8.72 -8.32
C ILE A 54 2.53 8.35 -9.50
N LEU A 55 2.92 7.09 -9.56
CA LEU A 55 3.76 6.53 -10.61
C LEU A 55 2.94 5.52 -11.40
N GLU A 56 2.79 5.78 -12.69
CA GLU A 56 2.23 4.83 -13.63
C GLU A 56 3.35 3.94 -14.19
N GLU A 57 3.05 2.66 -14.41
CA GLU A 57 3.96 1.68 -15.02
C GLU A 57 5.19 1.33 -14.17
N PHE A 58 5.20 1.70 -12.89
CA PHE A 58 6.23 1.26 -11.95
C PHE A 58 5.94 -0.17 -11.44
N LEU A 59 6.90 -1.07 -11.64
CA LEU A 59 6.89 -2.43 -11.12
C LEU A 59 7.75 -2.48 -9.84
N PRO A 60 7.18 -2.27 -8.63
CA PRO A 60 7.95 -2.33 -7.39
C PRO A 60 8.48 -3.73 -7.09
N VAL A 61 7.94 -4.78 -7.71
CA VAL A 61 8.31 -6.19 -7.50
C VAL A 61 9.78 -6.51 -7.81
N THR A 62 10.52 -5.62 -8.47
CA THR A 62 11.96 -5.78 -8.71
C THR A 62 12.83 -5.02 -7.72
N SER A 63 12.24 -4.26 -6.78
CA SER A 63 13.00 -3.50 -5.80
C SER A 63 13.55 -4.40 -4.70
N HIS A 64 14.86 -4.34 -4.45
CA HIS A 64 15.55 -5.15 -3.45
C HIS A 64 15.09 -4.91 -2.00
N ASN A 65 14.38 -3.80 -1.75
CA ASN A 65 13.83 -3.48 -0.45
C ASN A 65 12.33 -3.79 -0.33
N LEU A 66 11.65 -4.27 -1.38
CA LEU A 66 10.24 -4.62 -1.29
C LEU A 66 10.10 -5.94 -0.51
N VAL A 67 9.57 -5.87 0.71
CA VAL A 67 9.47 -7.00 1.64
C VAL A 67 8.18 -7.78 1.45
N SER A 68 7.05 -7.08 1.33
CA SER A 68 5.75 -7.72 1.22
C SER A 68 4.77 -6.94 0.35
N ILE A 69 3.81 -7.68 -0.23
CA ILE A 69 2.65 -7.15 -0.94
C ILE A 69 1.42 -7.81 -0.34
N TYR A 70 0.52 -7.04 0.25
CA TYR A 70 -0.68 -7.52 0.93
C TYR A 70 -1.93 -7.15 0.17
N ARG A 71 -2.76 -8.15 -0.17
CA ARG A 71 -4.03 -7.97 -0.85
C ARG A 71 -5.05 -7.35 0.12
N VAL A 72 -5.46 -6.12 -0.18
CA VAL A 72 -6.52 -5.45 0.59
C VAL A 72 -7.89 -5.90 0.12
N GLY A 73 -8.11 -5.89 -1.20
CA GLY A 73 -9.39 -6.28 -1.79
C GLY A 73 -9.55 -5.84 -3.23
N SER A 74 -10.59 -6.33 -3.88
CA SER A 74 -10.92 -5.94 -5.25
C SER A 74 -11.63 -4.60 -5.24
N ILE A 75 -11.26 -3.72 -6.18
CA ILE A 75 -11.99 -2.47 -6.39
C ILE A 75 -13.32 -2.74 -7.09
N SER A 76 -14.27 -1.84 -6.93
CA SER A 76 -15.60 -1.93 -7.53
C SER A 76 -15.53 -2.13 -9.05
N ALA A 77 -16.44 -2.96 -9.56
CA ALA A 77 -16.57 -3.22 -11.00
C ALA A 77 -17.28 -2.08 -11.75
N VAL A 78 -17.74 -1.04 -11.05
CA VAL A 78 -18.39 0.13 -11.65
C VAL A 78 -17.40 0.87 -12.57
N GLU A 79 -17.89 1.32 -13.72
CA GLU A 79 -17.10 2.09 -14.67
C GLU A 79 -16.49 3.33 -13.97
N GLY A 80 -15.20 3.57 -14.20
CA GLY A 80 -14.47 4.68 -13.57
C GLY A 80 -13.99 4.44 -12.14
N ALA A 81 -14.22 3.27 -11.53
CA ALA A 81 -13.72 2.96 -10.17
C ALA A 81 -12.19 3.14 -10.06
N ARG A 82 -11.43 2.81 -11.11
CA ARG A 82 -9.98 3.04 -11.18
C ARG A 82 -9.61 4.52 -11.08
N ASN A 83 -10.26 5.37 -11.89
CA ASN A 83 -10.04 6.81 -11.85
C ASN A 83 -10.39 7.38 -10.49
N LYS A 84 -11.41 6.80 -9.83
CA LYS A 84 -11.79 7.18 -8.47
C LYS A 84 -10.72 6.82 -7.44
N VAL A 85 -10.02 5.69 -7.59
CA VAL A 85 -8.85 5.37 -6.73
C VAL A 85 -7.79 6.46 -6.84
N GLU A 86 -7.40 6.82 -8.06
CA GLU A 86 -6.41 7.85 -8.29
C GLU A 86 -6.84 9.22 -7.75
N GLU A 87 -8.09 9.63 -8.02
CA GLU A 87 -8.67 10.86 -7.50
C GLU A 87 -8.62 10.90 -5.96
N ILE A 88 -8.93 9.78 -5.31
CA ILE A 88 -8.86 9.68 -3.85
C ILE A 88 -7.41 9.80 -3.38
N CYS A 89 -6.46 9.11 -3.99
CA CYS A 89 -5.03 9.24 -3.68
C CYS A 89 -4.55 10.70 -3.83
N ARG A 90 -5.02 11.44 -4.84
CA ARG A 90 -4.67 12.86 -5.03
C ARG A 90 -5.34 13.81 -4.04
N THR A 91 -6.51 13.45 -3.49
CA THR A 91 -7.28 14.33 -2.60
C THR A 91 -7.02 14.09 -1.11
N VAL A 92 -6.50 12.92 -0.74
CA VAL A 92 -6.05 12.71 0.65
C VAL A 92 -4.80 13.53 0.89
N GLN A 93 -4.87 14.38 1.91
CA GLN A 93 -3.82 15.33 2.27
C GLN A 93 -2.50 14.62 2.53
N ALA A 94 -1.47 15.02 1.80
CA ALA A 94 -0.13 14.44 1.90
C ALA A 94 0.95 15.49 2.22
N ASN A 95 0.58 16.58 2.88
CA ASN A 95 1.45 17.75 3.12
C ASN A 95 2.21 17.71 4.46
N GLY A 96 2.12 16.62 5.22
CA GLY A 96 2.81 16.46 6.49
C GLY A 96 2.01 16.86 7.73
N GLU A 97 0.82 17.46 7.56
CA GLU A 97 -0.06 17.78 8.68
C GLU A 97 -0.75 16.54 9.23
N PRO A 98 -1.13 16.51 10.52
CA PRO A 98 -1.83 15.39 11.13
C PRO A 98 -3.07 14.95 10.35
N SER A 99 -3.34 13.64 10.38
CA SER A 99 -4.51 13.04 9.74
C SER A 99 -5.80 13.75 10.17
N LEU A 100 -6.58 14.27 9.22
CA LEU A 100 -7.88 14.88 9.51
C LEU A 100 -8.89 13.87 10.09
N ARG A 101 -8.69 12.57 9.83
CA ARG A 101 -9.54 11.49 10.32
C ARG A 101 -9.25 11.14 11.78
N THR A 102 -7.98 11.12 12.18
CA THR A 102 -7.55 10.55 13.48
C THR A 102 -6.74 11.48 14.36
N GLY A 103 -6.24 12.60 13.85
CA GLY A 103 -5.29 13.48 14.52
C GLY A 103 -3.89 12.88 14.69
N LYS A 104 -3.62 11.66 14.18
CA LYS A 104 -2.30 11.03 14.23
C LYS A 104 -1.30 11.83 13.39
N ASN A 105 -0.05 11.90 13.86
CA ASN A 105 1.06 12.52 13.13
C ASN A 105 1.23 11.88 11.75
N PHE A 106 1.51 12.71 10.75
CA PHE A 106 1.60 12.27 9.36
C PHE A 106 2.81 11.37 9.10
N ASN A 107 2.58 10.29 8.37
CA ASN A 107 3.59 9.48 7.70
C ASN A 107 2.93 8.68 6.55
N CYS A 108 3.74 7.97 5.77
CA CYS A 108 3.26 7.17 4.65
C CYS A 108 2.20 6.11 5.05
N LYS A 109 2.35 5.46 6.21
CA LYS A 109 1.35 4.51 6.74
C LYS A 109 0.02 5.18 7.02
N VAL A 110 0.04 6.31 7.74
CA VAL A 110 -1.17 7.08 8.07
C VAL A 110 -1.86 7.57 6.81
N TRP A 111 -1.10 8.02 5.81
CA TRP A 111 -1.66 8.40 4.52
C TRP A 111 -2.34 7.23 3.81
N VAL A 112 -1.69 6.05 3.73
CA VAL A 112 -2.29 4.84 3.15
C VAL A 112 -3.58 4.46 3.89
N GLN A 113 -3.58 4.49 5.23
CA GLN A 113 -4.77 4.20 6.04
C GLN A 113 -5.91 5.19 5.77
N ASP A 114 -5.62 6.48 5.62
CA ASP A 114 -6.61 7.50 5.30
C ASP A 114 -7.18 7.34 3.88
N VAL A 115 -6.35 6.94 2.91
CA VAL A 115 -6.79 6.58 1.56
C VAL A 115 -7.73 5.37 1.60
N LEU A 116 -7.33 4.29 2.28
CA LEU A 116 -8.15 3.08 2.39
C LEU A 116 -9.48 3.34 3.07
N PHE A 117 -9.49 4.14 4.14
CA PHE A 117 -10.73 4.57 4.80
C PHE A 117 -11.67 5.32 3.85
N LYS A 118 -11.13 6.24 3.04
CA LYS A 118 -11.92 7.02 2.09
C LYS A 118 -12.44 6.17 0.92
N LEU A 119 -11.65 5.20 0.45
CA LEU A 119 -12.08 4.25 -0.57
C LEU A 119 -13.23 3.35 -0.08
N ASP A 120 -13.16 2.91 1.18
CA ASP A 120 -14.21 2.12 1.83
C ASP A 120 -15.51 2.91 2.00
N GLY A 121 -15.41 4.14 2.54
CA GLY A 121 -16.57 5.02 2.72
C GLY A 121 -17.24 5.49 1.43
N MET A 122 -16.57 5.33 0.27
CA MET A 122 -17.13 5.65 -1.06
C MET A 122 -17.58 4.40 -1.85
N ASP A 123 -17.59 3.22 -1.23
CA ASP A 123 -17.91 1.93 -1.86
C ASP A 123 -17.02 1.61 -3.10
N VAL A 124 -15.83 2.22 -3.19
CA VAL A 124 -14.85 1.96 -4.27
C VAL A 124 -14.07 0.69 -3.98
N LEU A 125 -13.82 0.42 -2.70
CA LEU A 125 -13.22 -0.79 -2.15
C LEU A 125 -14.08 -1.19 -0.96
N LYS A 126 -14.18 -2.49 -0.64
CA LYS A 126 -14.79 -2.93 0.63
C LYS A 126 -13.76 -3.62 1.49
N LEU A 127 -13.39 -3.01 2.60
CA LEU A 127 -12.45 -3.57 3.55
C LEU A 127 -13.12 -4.74 4.29
N LYS A 128 -12.47 -5.90 4.28
CA LYS A 128 -12.93 -7.09 5.01
C LYS A 128 -12.45 -7.14 6.45
N LYS A 129 -11.50 -6.29 6.80
CA LYS A 129 -10.80 -6.22 8.10
C LYS A 129 -10.66 -4.74 8.47
N SER A 130 -10.53 -4.45 9.76
CA SER A 130 -10.22 -3.10 10.19
C SER A 130 -8.82 -2.68 9.71
N LEU A 131 -8.55 -1.38 9.65
CA LEU A 131 -7.21 -0.88 9.29
C LEU A 131 -6.14 -1.31 10.29
N ASP A 132 -6.51 -1.44 11.58
CA ASP A 132 -5.61 -1.89 12.62
C ASP A 132 -5.29 -3.39 12.47
N ASP A 133 -6.27 -4.22 12.11
CA ASP A 133 -6.04 -5.65 11.82
C ASP A 133 -5.16 -5.85 10.59
N ILE A 134 -5.40 -5.04 9.54
CA ILE A 134 -4.56 -5.05 8.33
C ILE A 134 -3.12 -4.67 8.69
N GLU A 135 -2.93 -3.64 9.54
CA GLU A 135 -1.61 -3.23 10.01
C GLU A 135 -0.90 -4.35 10.77
N ILE A 136 -1.54 -4.94 11.78
CA ILE A 136 -0.95 -6.04 12.56
C ILE A 136 -0.53 -7.20 11.67
N GLU A 137 -1.38 -7.57 10.72
CA GLU A 137 -1.15 -8.72 9.86
C GLU A 137 -0.02 -8.49 8.86
N ILE A 138 -0.01 -7.34 8.19
CA ILE A 138 1.01 -7.03 7.19
C ILE A 138 2.40 -6.90 7.83
N PHE A 139 2.50 -6.28 9.01
CA PHE A 139 3.75 -6.19 9.76
C PHE A 139 4.25 -7.58 10.16
N ARG A 140 3.38 -8.43 10.73
CA ARG A 140 3.75 -9.81 11.10
C ARG A 140 4.32 -10.59 9.92
N TYR A 141 3.74 -10.43 8.73
CA TYR A 141 4.25 -11.10 7.53
C TYR A 141 5.56 -10.48 7.04
N ALA A 142 5.68 -9.15 7.06
CA ALA A 142 6.89 -8.45 6.64
C ALA A 142 8.09 -8.82 7.53
N ASP A 143 7.93 -8.71 8.86
CA ASP A 143 8.96 -9.05 9.85
C ASP A 143 9.45 -10.50 9.66
N SER A 144 8.54 -11.42 9.31
CA SER A 144 8.89 -12.84 9.13
C SER A 144 9.76 -13.15 7.92
N VAL A 145 9.91 -12.20 6.98
CA VAL A 145 10.64 -12.42 5.71
C VAL A 145 11.67 -11.34 5.41
N GLU A 146 11.73 -10.26 6.19
CA GLU A 146 12.58 -9.09 5.95
C GLU A 146 14.05 -9.47 5.73
N ASP A 147 14.67 -10.18 6.68
CA ASP A 147 16.08 -10.59 6.60
C ASP A 147 16.40 -11.40 5.33
N GLU A 148 15.50 -12.31 4.96
CA GLU A 148 15.69 -13.16 3.77
C GLU A 148 15.54 -12.36 2.48
N VAL A 149 14.59 -11.41 2.44
CA VAL A 149 14.39 -10.51 1.29
C VAL A 149 15.59 -9.59 1.13
N LEU A 150 16.02 -8.92 2.21
CA LEU A 150 17.13 -7.97 2.18
C LEU A 150 18.47 -8.64 1.86
N ALA A 151 18.65 -9.90 2.26
CA ALA A 151 19.79 -10.73 1.87
C ALA A 151 19.71 -11.25 0.42
N GLY A 152 18.64 -10.94 -0.33
CA GLY A 152 18.41 -11.41 -1.70
C GLY A 152 18.15 -12.91 -1.79
N LYS A 153 17.84 -13.59 -0.67
CA LYS A 153 17.61 -15.04 -0.62
C LYS A 153 16.22 -15.41 -1.14
N ARG A 154 15.29 -14.46 -1.17
CA ARG A 154 13.93 -14.63 -1.67
C ARG A 154 13.37 -13.32 -2.25
N PRO A 155 12.36 -13.41 -3.13
CA PRO A 155 11.56 -12.25 -3.52
C PRO A 155 10.59 -11.82 -2.40
N ALA A 156 9.99 -10.64 -2.57
CA ALA A 156 8.91 -10.13 -1.73
C ALA A 156 7.80 -11.17 -1.52
N LEU A 157 7.26 -11.23 -0.30
CA LEU A 157 6.13 -12.10 0.03
C LEU A 157 4.81 -11.49 -0.48
N VAL A 158 4.11 -12.18 -1.37
CA VAL A 158 2.75 -11.81 -1.82
C VAL A 158 1.71 -12.52 -0.97
N ILE A 159 0.84 -11.77 -0.31
CA ILE A 159 -0.17 -12.24 0.64
C ILE A 159 -1.55 -12.01 0.01
N ASN A 160 -2.11 -13.05 -0.60
CA ASN A 160 -3.41 -12.98 -1.29
C ASN A 160 -4.58 -13.44 -0.43
N ASP A 161 -4.33 -14.32 0.53
CA ASP A 161 -5.39 -14.86 1.37
C ASP A 161 -5.59 -13.98 2.61
N THR A 162 -6.74 -13.30 2.62
CA THR A 162 -7.42 -13.01 3.88
C THR A 162 -7.97 -14.34 4.40
N LEU A 163 -7.10 -15.19 4.97
CA LEU A 163 -7.56 -16.29 5.80
C LEU A 163 -8.35 -15.64 6.94
N ALA A 164 -9.67 -15.69 6.81
CA ALA A 164 -10.58 -15.67 7.93
C ALA A 164 -10.20 -16.85 8.82
N SER A 165 -9.23 -16.64 9.71
CA SER A 165 -8.96 -17.58 10.78
C SER A 165 -10.10 -17.41 11.77
N LYS A 166 -11.18 -18.15 11.53
CA LYS A 166 -12.10 -18.58 12.57
C LYS A 166 -11.26 -19.30 13.63
N TYR A 167 -11.09 -18.68 14.80
CA TYR A 167 -10.88 -19.37 16.06
C TYR A 167 -11.81 -18.74 17.08
#